data_AF-H9WQ02-F1
#
_entry.id   AF-H9WQ02-F1
#
_cell.length_a   1.000
_cell.length_b   1.000
_cell.length_c   1.000
_cell.angle_alpha   90.00
_cell.angle_beta   90.00
_cell.angle_gamma   90.00
#
_symmetry.space_group_name_H-M   'P 1'
#
loop_
_entity.id
_entity.type
_entity.pdbx_description
1 polymer ?
#
loop_
_entity_poly.entity_id
_entity_poly.type
_entity_poly.pdbx_seq_one_letter_code
_entity_poly.pdbx_strand_id
1 'polypeptide(L)'
;LRTNRANLRPKIIKSPDVLNYGSSFIVQVSVELPVVGIIEVNMASAPFSTHSFSQGQRLIKLDVSSAIPDGLGASTYTITATAPPNAIVAPPSYYMVFAVNQGVPSIAAWIQLVNK
;
A
#
# COMPACT_ATOMS: atom_id res chain seq x y z
N LEU A 1 -11.34 25.47 -0.57
CA LEU A 1 -10.22 25.79 0.34
C LEU A 1 -9.41 24.52 0.54
N ARG A 2 -8.25 24.38 -0.12
CA ARG A 2 -7.44 23.15 -0.04
C ARG A 2 -6.37 23.35 1.03
N THR A 3 -6.62 22.86 2.24
CA THR A 3 -5.57 22.78 3.26
C THR A 3 -4.43 21.94 2.71
N ASN A 4 -3.20 22.47 2.73
CA ASN A 4 -2.02 21.74 2.27
C ASN A 4 -1.78 20.52 3.18
N ARG A 5 -2.07 19.31 2.70
CA ARG A 5 -1.91 18.04 3.43
C ARG A 5 -0.62 17.30 3.06
N ALA A 6 0.39 18.00 2.54
CA ALA A 6 1.66 17.40 2.14
C ALA A 6 2.34 16.64 3.30
N ASN A 7 2.32 17.20 4.51
CA ASN A 7 2.98 16.64 5.70
C ASN A 7 2.28 15.37 6.24
N LEU A 8 1.07 15.04 5.74
CA LEU A 8 0.38 13.79 6.03
C LEU A 8 0.74 12.68 5.04
N ARG A 9 1.41 13.00 3.93
CA ARG A 9 1.73 12.05 2.87
C ARG A 9 2.76 11.03 3.37
N PRO A 10 2.43 9.73 3.38
CA PRO A 10 3.42 8.72 3.69
C PRO A 10 4.44 8.58 2.56
N LYS A 11 5.68 8.27 2.91
CA LYS A 11 6.71 7.81 1.97
C LYS A 11 7.03 6.36 2.30
N ILE A 12 6.82 5.46 1.36
CA ILE A 12 7.25 4.06 1.50
C ILE A 12 8.79 4.03 1.46
N ILE A 13 9.39 3.53 2.53
CA ILE A 13 10.85 3.39 2.69
C ILE A 13 11.27 1.97 2.34
N LYS A 14 10.44 0.99 2.72
CA LYS A 14 10.71 -0.43 2.50
C LYS A 14 9.42 -1.17 2.15
N SER A 15 9.50 -1.99 1.12
CA SER A 15 8.50 -2.95 0.71
C SER A 15 9.20 -4.16 0.09
N PRO A 16 8.57 -5.35 0.07
CA PRO A 16 9.10 -6.48 -0.69
C PRO A 16 8.94 -6.26 -2.19
N ASP A 17 9.82 -6.85 -3.00
CA ASP A 17 9.71 -6.81 -4.47
C ASP A 17 8.73 -7.87 -5.00
N VAL A 18 8.61 -9.00 -4.28
CA VAL A 18 7.78 -10.15 -4.66
C VAL A 18 6.94 -10.60 -3.46
N LEU A 19 5.68 -10.92 -3.71
CA LEU A 19 4.72 -11.42 -2.72
C LEU A 19 4.08 -12.73 -3.17
N ASN A 20 3.87 -13.61 -2.20
CA ASN A 20 3.05 -14.81 -2.35
C ASN A 20 1.65 -14.57 -1.79
N TYR A 21 0.64 -15.21 -2.37
CA TYR A 21 -0.73 -15.15 -1.86
C TYR A 21 -0.84 -15.60 -0.40
N GLY A 22 -1.72 -14.93 0.35
CA GLY A 22 -2.01 -15.22 1.76
C GLY A 22 -0.85 -14.98 2.73
N SER A 23 0.34 -14.59 2.26
CA SER A 23 1.47 -14.30 3.12
C SER A 23 1.35 -12.92 3.79
N SER A 24 1.80 -12.82 5.03
CA SER A 24 2.02 -11.52 5.69
C SER A 24 3.34 -10.91 5.25
N PHE A 25 3.37 -9.60 5.09
CA PHE A 25 4.56 -8.85 4.70
C PHE A 25 4.61 -7.48 5.39
N ILE A 26 5.81 -6.89 5.40
CA ILE A 26 6.06 -5.62 6.08
C ILE A 26 6.19 -4.50 5.06
N VAL A 27 5.52 -3.37 5.35
CA VAL A 27 5.74 -2.08 4.69
C VAL A 27 6.21 -1.10 5.76
N GLN A 28 7.34 -0.44 5.51
CA GLN A 28 7.80 0.67 6.36
C GLN A 28 7.57 1.99 5.65
N VAL A 29 7.04 2.95 6.39
CA VAL A 29 6.70 4.29 5.88
C VAL A 29 7.28 5.37 6.78
N SER A 30 7.64 6.52 6.21
CA SER A 30 7.78 7.76 6.99
C SER A 30 6.59 8.70 6.78
N VAL A 31 6.19 9.38 7.85
CA VAL A 31 5.19 10.46 7.86
C VAL A 31 5.76 11.59 8.71
N GLU A 32 5.67 12.83 8.22
CA GLU A 32 6.25 14.00 8.91
C GLU A 32 5.50 14.33 10.20
N LEU A 33 4.18 14.20 10.19
CA LEU A 33 3.34 14.36 11.38
C LEU A 33 3.06 13.01 12.04
N PRO A 34 2.85 12.99 13.37
CA PRO A 34 2.43 11.78 14.08
C PRO A 34 1.19 11.15 13.45
N VAL A 35 1.26 9.85 13.22
CA VAL A 35 0.15 9.07 12.66
C VAL A 35 -0.98 8.99 13.66
N VAL A 36 -2.18 9.33 13.20
CA VAL A 36 -3.43 9.16 13.97
C VAL A 36 -4.32 8.19 13.22
N GLY A 37 -4.65 7.08 13.86
CA GLY A 37 -5.47 6.01 13.27
C GLY A 37 -4.65 5.00 12.47
N ILE A 38 -5.33 4.34 11.52
CA ILE A 38 -4.75 3.29 10.68
C ILE A 38 -4.19 3.91 9.39
N ILE A 39 -2.96 3.52 9.02
CA ILE A 39 -2.45 3.70 7.67
C ILE A 39 -2.91 2.51 6.85
N GLU A 40 -3.65 2.77 5.78
CA GLU A 40 -4.10 1.71 4.88
C GLU A 40 -2.98 1.30 3.93
N VAL A 41 -2.95 0.02 3.54
CA VAL A 41 -2.13 -0.46 2.43
C VAL A 41 -3.06 -0.97 1.34
N ASN A 42 -2.97 -0.35 0.16
CA ASN A 42 -3.85 -0.64 -0.98
C ASN A 42 -3.01 -1.05 -2.19
N MET A 43 -3.41 -2.12 -2.88
CA MET A 43 -2.83 -2.55 -4.15
C MET A 43 -3.72 -2.14 -5.31
N ALA A 44 -3.17 -1.48 -6.32
CA ALA A 44 -3.86 -1.14 -7.56
C ALA A 44 -3.19 -1.85 -8.74
N SER A 45 -3.99 -2.48 -9.61
CA SER A 45 -3.46 -2.96 -10.88
C SER A 45 -3.17 -1.79 -11.82
N ALA A 46 -2.25 -2.00 -12.75
CA ALA A 46 -2.00 -1.09 -13.86
C ALA A 46 -2.77 -1.61 -15.10
N PRO A 47 -4.01 -1.14 -15.34
CA PRO A 47 -4.81 -1.65 -16.44
C PRO A 47 -4.30 -1.15 -17.79
N PHE A 48 -4.59 -1.93 -18.83
CA PHE A 48 -4.57 -1.44 -20.21
C PHE A 48 -5.96 -0.91 -20.55
N SER A 49 -6.05 0.35 -21.01
CA SER A 49 -7.32 1.00 -21.33
C SER A 49 -7.39 1.36 -22.80
N THR A 50 -8.45 0.92 -23.48
CA THR A 50 -8.73 1.27 -24.87
C THR A 50 -10.24 1.32 -25.08
N HIS A 51 -10.73 2.20 -25.96
CA HIS A 51 -12.16 2.34 -26.28
C HIS A 51 -13.06 2.47 -25.02
N SER A 52 -12.60 3.22 -24.02
CA SER A 52 -13.27 3.39 -22.72
C SER A 52 -13.41 2.11 -21.87
N PHE A 53 -12.65 1.06 -22.20
CA PHE A 53 -12.61 -0.20 -21.46
C PHE A 53 -11.26 -0.39 -20.78
N SER A 54 -11.28 -0.48 -19.45
CA SER A 54 -10.08 -0.62 -18.60
C SER A 54 -9.92 -2.08 -18.14
N GLN A 55 -9.12 -2.83 -18.89
CA GLN A 55 -8.97 -4.27 -18.69
C GLN A 55 -8.17 -4.57 -17.42
N GLY A 56 -8.83 -5.24 -16.48
CA GLY A 56 -8.18 -5.74 -15.27
C GLY A 56 -7.93 -4.69 -14.19
N GLN A 57 -8.50 -3.48 -14.31
CA GLN A 57 -8.44 -2.45 -13.26
C GLN A 57 -9.09 -2.98 -11.98
N ARG A 58 -8.32 -2.99 -10.90
CA ARG A 58 -8.78 -3.37 -9.56
C ARG A 58 -8.04 -2.55 -8.51
N LEU A 59 -8.75 -2.23 -7.43
CA LEU A 59 -8.18 -1.68 -6.21
C LEU A 59 -8.49 -2.65 -5.09
N ILE A 60 -7.45 -3.14 -4.43
CA ILE A 60 -7.52 -4.16 -3.39
C ILE A 60 -7.05 -3.52 -2.09
N LYS A 61 -7.96 -3.39 -1.14
CA LYS A 61 -7.64 -2.97 0.22
C LYS A 61 -7.13 -4.18 0.98
N LEU A 62 -5.92 -4.09 1.52
CA LEU A 62 -5.34 -5.17 2.30
C LEU A 62 -5.75 -5.08 3.76
N ASP A 63 -5.75 -6.23 4.43
CA ASP A 63 -5.79 -6.27 5.87
C ASP A 63 -4.44 -5.83 6.44
N VAL A 64 -4.46 -5.00 7.48
CA VAL A 64 -3.27 -4.35 8.03
C VAL A 64 -3.31 -4.31 9.55
N SER A 65 -2.12 -4.41 10.16
CA SER A 65 -1.94 -4.08 11.56
C SER A 65 -2.02 -2.57 11.81
N SER A 66 -2.12 -2.16 13.07
CA SER A 66 -1.78 -0.80 13.47
C SER A 66 -0.37 -0.43 13.03
N ALA A 67 -0.14 0.86 12.76
CA ALA A 67 1.18 1.40 12.48
C ALA A 67 2.02 1.46 13.77
N ILE A 68 3.13 0.74 13.81
CA ILE A 68 4.01 0.66 14.99
C ILE A 68 5.18 1.64 14.77
N PRO A 69 5.35 2.68 15.61
CA PRO A 69 6.48 3.60 15.49
C PRO A 69 7.79 2.91 15.88
N ASP A 70 8.88 3.21 15.17
CA ASP A 70 10.21 2.61 15.46
C ASP A 70 10.88 3.16 16.75
N GLY A 71 10.20 4.05 17.48
CA GLY A 71 10.67 4.65 18.72
C GLY A 71 9.83 5.86 19.17
N LEU A 72 10.12 6.40 20.35
CA LEU A 72 9.49 7.63 20.83
C LEU A 72 9.87 8.82 19.94
N GLY A 73 8.87 9.52 19.41
CA GLY A 73 9.08 10.63 18.47
C GLY A 73 9.51 10.19 17.07
N ALA A 74 9.42 8.89 16.74
CA ALA A 74 9.74 8.41 15.41
C ALA A 74 8.75 8.94 14.37
N SER A 75 9.29 9.34 13.21
CA SER A 75 8.53 9.64 12.00
C SER A 75 8.39 8.41 11.09
N THR A 76 8.99 7.28 11.48
CA THR A 76 8.93 6.01 10.76
C THR A 76 8.02 5.02 11.46
N TYR A 77 7.26 4.29 10.66
CA TYR A 77 6.25 3.35 11.11
C TYR A 77 6.36 2.05 10.34
N THR A 78 6.28 0.95 11.06
CA THR A 78 6.21 -0.41 10.53
C THR A 78 4.75 -0.88 10.50
N ILE A 79 4.30 -1.34 9.35
CA ILE A 79 2.94 -1.86 9.11
C ILE A 79 3.07 -3.28 8.58
N THR A 80 2.38 -4.24 9.21
CA THR A 80 2.23 -5.59 8.67
C THR A 80 0.95 -5.65 7.87
N ALA A 81 1.01 -6.13 6.63
CA ALA A 81 -0.13 -6.32 5.75
C ALA A 81 -0.23 -7.78 5.31
N THR A 82 -1.44 -8.24 5.01
CA THR A 82 -1.68 -9.59 4.47
C THR A 82 -1.95 -9.51 2.97
N ALA A 83 -1.18 -10.26 2.18
CA ALA A 83 -1.34 -10.34 0.74
C ALA A 83 -2.72 -10.93 0.37
N PRO A 84 -3.25 -10.65 -0.84
CA PRO A 84 -4.50 -11.23 -1.30
C PRO A 84 -4.54 -12.75 -1.13
N PRO A 85 -5.69 -13.35 -0.84
CA PRO A 85 -5.76 -14.77 -0.47
C PRO A 85 -5.49 -15.71 -1.66
N ASN A 86 -5.78 -15.27 -2.90
CA ASN A 86 -5.61 -16.08 -4.10
C ASN A 86 -5.68 -15.24 -5.39
N ALA A 87 -5.35 -15.89 -6.52
CA ALA A 87 -5.35 -15.31 -7.85
C ALA A 87 -6.73 -14.87 -8.39
N ILE A 88 -7.83 -15.34 -7.79
CA ILE A 88 -9.18 -14.92 -8.19
C ILE A 88 -9.42 -13.47 -7.75
N VAL A 89 -9.01 -13.13 -6.52
CA VAL A 89 -9.10 -11.76 -5.98
C VAL A 89 -8.13 -10.83 -6.71
N ALA A 90 -6.88 -11.26 -6.87
CA ALA A 90 -5.81 -10.47 -7.48
C ALA A 90 -4.96 -11.37 -8.39
N PRO A 91 -5.17 -11.38 -9.71
CA PRO A 91 -4.37 -12.19 -10.64
C PRO A 91 -2.87 -11.88 -10.54
N PRO A 92 -1.98 -12.86 -10.82
CA PRO A 92 -0.55 -12.64 -10.79
C PRO A 92 -0.14 -11.51 -11.74
N SER A 93 0.54 -10.50 -11.21
CA SER A 93 0.98 -9.33 -11.98
C SER A 93 1.87 -8.42 -11.13
N TYR A 94 2.35 -7.34 -11.73
CA TYR A 94 2.88 -6.21 -10.99
C TYR A 94 1.73 -5.30 -10.53
N TYR A 95 1.75 -4.95 -9.25
CA TYR A 95 0.81 -4.04 -8.63
C TYR A 95 1.53 -2.81 -8.09
N MET A 96 0.86 -1.67 -8.22
CA MET A 96 1.23 -0.47 -7.46
C MET A 96 0.69 -0.61 -6.05
N VAL A 97 1.55 -0.47 -5.05
CA VAL A 97 1.19 -0.51 -3.64
C VAL A 97 1.33 0.88 -3.04
N PHE A 98 0.26 1.33 -2.40
CA PHE A 98 0.15 2.64 -1.77
C PHE A 98 -0.06 2.50 -0.28
N ALA A 99 0.67 3.31 0.50
CA ALA A 99 0.32 3.60 1.88
C ALA A 99 -0.57 4.85 1.89
N VAL A 100 -1.71 4.80 2.59
CA VAL A 100 -2.69 5.90 2.64
C VAL A 100 -2.89 6.32 4.08
N ASN A 101 -2.52 7.57 4.39
CA ASN A 101 -2.72 8.16 5.71
C ASN A 101 -3.77 9.26 5.63
N GLN A 102 -4.91 9.08 6.31
CA GLN A 102 -6.01 10.06 6.33
C GLN A 102 -6.46 10.51 4.92
N GLY A 103 -6.52 9.56 3.99
CA GLY A 103 -6.89 9.79 2.58
C GLY A 103 -5.79 10.41 1.71
N VAL A 104 -4.56 10.57 2.23
CA VAL A 104 -3.40 11.05 1.45
C VAL A 104 -2.53 9.84 1.06
N PRO A 105 -2.45 9.49 -0.24
CA PRO A 105 -1.66 8.36 -0.69
C PRO A 105 -0.18 8.72 -0.86
N SER A 106 0.69 7.73 -0.64
CA SER A 106 2.11 7.77 -0.97
C SER A 106 2.36 7.80 -2.48
N ILE A 107 3.62 7.95 -2.88
CA ILE A 107 4.06 7.43 -4.18
C ILE A 107 4.01 5.89 -4.11
N ALA A 108 3.64 5.24 -5.21
CA ALA A 108 3.56 3.78 -5.27
C ALA A 108 4.93 3.13 -5.16
N ALA A 109 4.98 1.98 -4.49
CA ALA A 109 6.00 0.96 -4.70
C ALA A 109 5.46 -0.11 -5.65
N TRP A 110 6.31 -0.69 -6.49
CA TRP A 110 5.91 -1.80 -7.36
C TRP A 110 6.22 -3.13 -6.69
N ILE A 111 5.25 -4.03 -6.67
CA ILE A 111 5.40 -5.36 -6.10
C ILE A 111 4.83 -6.39 -7.08
N GLN A 112 5.56 -7.47 -7.32
CA GLN A 112 5.10 -8.59 -8.13
C GLN A 112 4.35 -9.61 -7.26
N LEU A 113 3.09 -9.87 -7.58
CA LEU A 113 2.30 -10.93 -6.95
C LEU A 113 2.45 -12.21 -7.79
N VAL A 114 2.96 -13.27 -7.17
CA VAL A 114 3.26 -14.53 -7.84
C VAL A 114 2.46 -15.69 -7.25
N ASN A 115 2.11 -16.66 -8.10
CA ASN A 115 1.65 -17.96 -7.62
C ASN A 115 2.84 -18.72 -7.02
N LYS A 116 2.59 -19.50 -5.98
CA LYS A 116 3.50 -20.58 -5.61
C LYS A 116 3.50 -21.66 -6.68
#